data_AF-A0A7J6KP26-F1
#
_entry.id   AF-A0A7J6KP26-F1
#
_cell.length_a   1.000
_cell.length_b   1.000
_cell.length_c   1.000
_cell.angle_alpha   90.00
_cell.angle_beta   90.00
_cell.angle_gamma   90.00
#
_symmetry.space_group_name_H-M   'P 1'
#
loop_
_entity.id
_entity.type
_entity.pdbx_description
1 polymer ?
#
loop_
_entity_poly.entity_id
_entity_poly.type
_entity_poly.pdbx_seq_one_letter_code
_entity_poly.pdbx_strand_id
1 'polypeptide(L)'
;GSRWSSLIFARAVRHILNKLTLPPGTHICHVQDDVIIGAHCKEACLSLQRQVIELFKNHDFTVREDKCDDGPTITFCGLKADSYAILPSPKHPIDDKAIAHCLKELNDIITIDDLLGLLRRWAGIFQNCKQWLPPSGQAALSDLYSLIGKASQCDADLDDILCGANPPLRSLGHLYVRGLPSLYLFRPWAVATLLVTDANIDNWAGVALTVIQVPSDFLNNSNIPNFGAHFDDLTDLCLQEGIVTARDGHQILCLPAVFDGGSFHSNSFPGSSLAMTRSSTFRERAAQILFANRNSGILAGSVYGVTDNANTTKEWQSAVTDFCGAWHSLYSNYISMRLLYPR
;
A
#
# COMPACT_ATOMS: atom_id res chain seq x y z
N GLY A 1 29.85 5.23 6.82
CA GLY A 1 28.99 6.39 7.17
C GLY A 1 28.50 6.27 8.60
N SER A 2 28.26 7.38 9.28
CA SER A 2 27.64 7.36 10.62
C SER A 2 26.20 6.86 10.52
N ARG A 3 25.77 6.01 11.47
CA ARG A 3 24.41 5.42 11.51
C ARG A 3 23.30 6.46 11.64
N TRP A 4 23.64 7.66 12.14
CA TRP A 4 22.68 8.73 12.41
C TRP A 4 22.58 9.77 11.30
N SER A 5 23.48 9.73 10.30
CA SER A 5 23.58 10.78 9.29
C SER A 5 22.27 11.02 8.54
N SER A 6 21.59 9.96 8.09
CA SER A 6 20.33 10.08 7.35
C SER A 6 19.21 10.69 8.20
N LEU A 7 19.12 10.31 9.47
CA LEU A 7 18.11 10.84 10.40
C LEU A 7 18.34 12.33 10.71
N ILE A 8 19.60 12.71 10.96
CA ILE A 8 19.97 14.10 11.23
C ILE A 8 19.68 14.95 10.00
N PHE A 9 20.07 14.47 8.82
CA PHE A 9 19.83 15.18 7.56
C PHE A 9 18.33 15.36 7.27
N ALA A 10 17.53 14.30 7.39
CA ALA A 10 16.08 14.38 7.20
C ALA A 10 15.41 15.36 8.16
N ARG A 11 15.88 15.46 9.41
CA ARG A 11 15.37 16.46 10.36
C ARG A 11 15.75 17.88 9.97
N ALA A 12 16.98 18.10 9.50
CA ALA A 12 17.41 19.40 9.01
C ALA A 12 16.60 19.86 7.78
N VAL A 13 16.43 18.97 6.80
CA VAL A 13 15.57 19.17 5.62
C VAL A 13 14.15 19.54 6.03
N ARG A 14 13.54 18.78 6.97
CA ARG A 14 12.19 19.09 7.49
C ARG A 14 12.14 20.47 8.13
N HIS A 15 13.12 20.81 8.96
CA HIS A 15 13.16 22.10 9.64
C HIS A 15 13.22 23.27 8.65
N ILE A 16 14.00 23.13 7.57
CA ILE A 16 14.10 24.14 6.53
C ILE A 16 12.80 24.26 5.75
N LEU A 17 12.25 23.12 5.26
CA LEU A 17 11.00 23.12 4.49
C LEU A 17 9.82 23.70 5.28
N ASN A 18 9.77 23.52 6.60
CA ASN A 18 8.73 24.09 7.46
C ASN A 18 8.77 25.64 7.54
N LYS A 19 9.80 26.29 7.02
CA LYS A 19 9.87 27.76 6.91
C LYS A 19 9.14 28.29 5.67
N LEU A 20 8.71 27.42 4.75
CA LEU A 20 7.94 27.81 3.57
C LEU A 20 6.46 27.95 3.89
N THR A 21 5.87 29.04 3.42
CA THR A 21 4.43 29.16 3.29
C THR A 21 4.01 28.53 1.97
N LEU A 22 3.27 27.43 2.02
CA LEU A 22 2.83 26.72 0.81
C LEU A 22 1.63 27.43 0.17
N PRO A 23 1.67 27.73 -1.13
CA PRO A 23 0.50 28.21 -1.87
C PRO A 23 -0.66 27.19 -1.81
N PRO A 24 -1.92 27.63 -1.87
CA PRO A 24 -3.07 26.74 -1.96
C PRO A 24 -2.95 25.75 -3.13
N GLY A 25 -3.31 24.48 -2.90
CA GLY A 25 -3.24 23.45 -3.93
C GLY A 25 -1.81 23.03 -4.31
N THR A 26 -0.86 23.22 -3.40
CA THR A 26 0.52 22.71 -3.51
C THR A 26 0.88 21.87 -2.30
N HIS A 27 1.76 20.89 -2.50
CA HIS A 27 2.23 19.98 -1.47
C HIS A 27 3.73 19.74 -1.64
N ILE A 28 4.43 19.67 -0.51
CA ILE A 28 5.84 19.27 -0.46
C ILE A 28 5.97 18.10 0.49
N CYS A 29 6.69 17.07 0.06
CA CYS A 29 7.12 15.97 0.90
C CYS A 29 8.62 15.74 0.70
N HIS A 30 9.26 15.10 1.68
CA HIS A 30 10.65 14.68 1.55
C HIS A 30 10.86 13.32 2.19
N VAL A 31 11.82 12.59 1.63
CA VAL A 31 12.32 11.33 2.16
C VAL A 31 13.83 11.42 2.12
N GLN A 32 14.45 11.56 3.30
CA GLN A 32 15.89 11.75 3.44
C GLN A 32 16.40 12.99 2.68
N ASP A 33 17.08 12.80 1.56
CA ASP A 33 17.67 13.82 0.71
C ASP A 33 16.83 14.16 -0.54
N ASP A 34 15.82 13.35 -0.85
CA ASP A 34 14.93 13.61 -1.97
C ASP A 34 13.71 14.44 -1.53
N VAL A 35 13.38 15.46 -2.32
CA VAL A 35 12.20 16.33 -2.13
C VAL A 35 11.27 16.19 -3.33
N ILE A 36 9.98 15.99 -3.07
CA ILE A 36 8.93 15.92 -4.08
C ILE A 36 7.96 17.07 -3.89
N ILE A 37 7.59 17.71 -4.99
CA ILE A 37 6.66 18.83 -5.05
C ILE A 37 5.49 18.43 -5.94
N GLY A 38 4.27 18.54 -5.42
CA GLY A 38 3.03 18.36 -6.16
C GLY A 38 2.25 19.67 -6.23
N ALA A 39 1.70 20.00 -7.39
CA ALA A 39 0.85 21.17 -7.58
C ALA A 39 -0.23 20.89 -8.63
N HIS A 40 -1.29 21.70 -8.61
CA HIS A 40 -2.40 21.61 -9.57
C HIS A 40 -2.06 22.11 -10.99
N CYS A 41 -0.96 22.85 -11.16
CA CYS A 41 -0.46 23.28 -12.46
C CYS A 41 1.08 23.34 -12.50
N LYS A 42 1.63 23.32 -13.71
CA LYS A 42 3.09 23.30 -13.93
C LYS A 42 3.75 24.58 -13.41
N GLU A 43 3.12 25.72 -13.62
CA GLU A 43 3.63 27.04 -13.22
C GLU A 43 3.78 27.14 -11.70
N ALA A 44 2.78 26.67 -10.95
CA ALA A 44 2.84 26.63 -9.49
C ALA A 44 3.94 25.67 -9.00
N CYS A 45 4.10 24.51 -9.65
CA CYS A 45 5.14 23.54 -9.32
C CYS A 45 6.55 24.14 -9.52
N LEU A 46 6.81 24.75 -10.68
CA LEU A 46 8.10 25.37 -11.01
C LEU A 46 8.41 26.58 -10.11
N SER A 47 7.39 27.39 -9.78
CA SER A 47 7.55 28.50 -8.85
C SER A 47 7.96 28.02 -7.46
N LEU A 48 7.28 26.98 -6.95
CA LEU A 48 7.58 26.40 -5.65
C LEU A 48 8.93 25.69 -5.63
N GLN A 49 9.30 25.01 -6.71
CA GLN A 49 10.62 24.39 -6.88
C GLN A 49 11.74 25.44 -6.75
N ARG A 50 11.62 26.59 -7.42
CA ARG A 50 12.60 27.68 -7.31
C ARG A 50 12.72 28.20 -5.89
N GLN A 51 11.59 28.40 -5.20
CA GLN A 51 11.57 28.84 -3.80
C GLN A 51 12.25 27.83 -2.87
N VAL A 52 12.01 26.53 -3.09
CA VAL A 52 12.67 25.46 -2.33
C VAL A 52 14.18 25.50 -2.57
N ILE A 53 14.63 25.54 -3.82
CA ILE A 53 16.06 25.61 -4.17
C ILE A 53 16.73 26.82 -3.50
N GLU A 54 16.12 28.00 -3.62
CA GLU A 54 16.64 29.23 -3.02
C GLU A 54 16.71 29.12 -1.49
N LEU A 55 15.67 28.59 -0.86
CA LEU A 55 15.63 28.39 0.59
C LEU A 55 16.75 27.46 1.08
N PHE A 56 16.99 26.35 0.38
CA PHE A 56 18.08 25.43 0.72
C PHE A 56 19.44 26.10 0.57
N LYS A 57 19.68 26.82 -0.54
CA LYS A 57 20.92 27.57 -0.77
C LYS A 57 21.16 28.63 0.31
N ASN A 58 20.11 29.32 0.75
CA ASN A 58 20.17 30.31 1.84
C ASN A 58 20.53 29.69 3.22
N HIS A 59 20.48 28.36 3.34
CA HIS A 59 20.89 27.61 4.53
C HIS A 59 22.14 26.76 4.27
N ASP A 60 22.95 27.13 3.27
CA ASP A 60 24.22 26.48 2.91
C ASP A 60 24.09 25.02 2.41
N PHE A 61 22.89 24.61 1.99
CA PHE A 61 22.73 23.32 1.30
C PHE A 61 23.13 23.44 -0.17
N THR A 62 23.84 22.44 -0.66
CA THR A 62 24.12 22.29 -2.10
C THR A 62 22.99 21.50 -2.76
N VAL A 63 22.26 22.15 -3.67
CA VAL A 63 21.22 21.50 -4.45
C VAL A 63 21.75 21.14 -5.84
N ARG A 64 21.55 19.88 -6.24
CA ARG A 64 21.91 19.36 -7.56
C ARG A 64 20.78 19.61 -8.57
N GLU A 65 20.70 20.83 -9.07
CA GLU A 65 19.66 21.23 -10.05
C GLU A 65 19.69 20.39 -11.33
N ASP A 66 20.86 19.84 -11.69
CA ASP A 66 21.05 18.92 -12.82
C ASP A 66 20.28 17.60 -12.68
N LYS A 67 19.88 17.25 -11.46
CA LYS A 67 19.11 16.05 -11.13
C LYS A 67 17.66 16.33 -10.79
N CYS A 68 17.23 17.58 -10.85
CA CYS A 68 15.83 17.91 -10.68
C CYS A 68 15.06 17.49 -11.93
N ASP A 69 14.00 16.72 -11.74
CA ASP A 69 13.10 16.29 -12.81
C ASP A 69 11.75 17.00 -12.65
N ASP A 70 11.13 17.37 -13.76
CA ASP A 70 9.79 17.98 -13.81
C ASP A 70 8.94 17.33 -14.88
N GLY A 71 7.72 16.96 -14.51
CA GLY A 71 6.81 16.34 -15.47
C GLY A 71 5.52 15.85 -14.86
N PRO A 72 4.56 15.43 -15.70
CA PRO A 72 3.34 14.76 -15.26
C PRO A 72 3.62 13.35 -14.69
N THR A 73 4.80 12.83 -14.98
CA THR A 73 5.28 11.53 -14.53
C THR A 73 6.62 11.72 -13.84
N ILE A 74 6.76 11.22 -12.61
CA ILE A 74 7.99 11.33 -11.82
C ILE A 74 8.30 10.00 -11.13
N THR A 75 9.59 9.74 -10.88
CA THR A 75 10.03 8.60 -10.06
C THR A 75 10.57 9.11 -8.74
N PHE A 76 9.98 8.67 -7.63
CA PHE A 76 10.35 9.07 -6.28
C PHE A 76 10.38 7.85 -5.36
N CYS A 77 11.49 7.63 -4.66
CA CYS A 77 11.70 6.49 -3.76
C CYS A 77 11.37 5.11 -4.37
N GLY A 78 11.68 4.91 -5.66
CA GLY A 78 11.40 3.65 -6.36
C GLY A 78 9.93 3.44 -6.72
N LEU A 79 9.11 4.49 -6.65
CA LEU A 79 7.73 4.52 -7.13
C LEU A 79 7.63 5.50 -8.30
N LYS A 80 6.99 5.07 -9.38
CA LYS A 80 6.61 5.93 -10.49
C LYS A 80 5.19 6.45 -10.24
N ALA A 81 5.06 7.76 -10.09
CA ALA A 81 3.77 8.43 -10.07
C ALA A 81 3.48 8.97 -11.47
N ASP A 82 2.35 8.58 -12.06
CA ASP A 82 1.91 9.03 -13.38
C ASP A 82 0.51 9.65 -13.25
N SER A 83 0.49 10.98 -13.03
CA SER A 83 -0.69 11.78 -12.66
C SER A 83 -1.45 11.25 -11.44
N TYR A 84 -2.18 10.16 -11.60
CA TYR A 84 -3.07 9.56 -10.61
C TYR A 84 -2.72 8.12 -10.26
N ALA A 85 -1.90 7.45 -11.06
CA ALA A 85 -1.48 6.08 -10.84
C ALA A 85 -0.11 6.03 -10.15
N ILE A 86 0.07 5.07 -9.26
CA ILE A 86 1.33 4.77 -8.60
C ILE A 86 1.70 3.32 -8.90
N LEU A 87 2.90 3.14 -9.45
CA LEU A 87 3.48 1.86 -9.79
C LEU A 87 4.87 1.70 -9.17
N PRO A 88 5.26 0.49 -8.76
CA PRO A 88 6.64 0.23 -8.40
C PRO A 88 7.54 0.42 -9.61
N SER A 89 8.66 1.11 -9.43
CA SER A 89 9.69 1.33 -10.44
C SER A 89 11.04 0.95 -9.83
N PRO A 90 11.31 -0.35 -9.64
CA PRO A 90 12.57 -0.78 -9.06
C PRO A 90 13.73 -0.38 -9.96
N LYS A 91 14.89 -0.11 -9.35
CA LYS A 91 16.12 0.19 -10.07
C LYS A 91 16.54 -0.94 -11.02
N HIS A 92 16.21 -2.19 -10.66
CA HIS A 92 16.42 -3.38 -11.47
C HIS A 92 15.06 -4.01 -11.74
N PRO A 93 14.56 -3.96 -12.99
CA PRO A 93 13.31 -4.63 -13.36
C PRO A 93 13.41 -6.12 -13.09
N ILE A 94 12.35 -6.70 -12.53
CA ILE A 94 12.24 -8.15 -12.38
C ILE A 94 11.53 -8.66 -13.64
N ASP A 95 12.31 -9.17 -14.59
CA ASP A 95 11.82 -9.74 -15.84
C ASP A 95 11.83 -11.28 -15.79
N ASP A 96 11.34 -11.91 -16.86
CA ASP A 96 11.36 -13.37 -17.01
C ASP A 96 12.75 -13.98 -16.80
N LYS A 97 13.81 -13.26 -17.20
CA LYS A 97 15.19 -13.73 -17.05
C LYS A 97 15.62 -13.73 -15.60
N ALA A 98 15.28 -12.68 -14.83
CA ALA A 98 15.56 -12.61 -13.41
C ALA A 98 14.86 -13.73 -12.64
N ILE A 99 13.60 -14.04 -12.99
CA ILE A 99 12.85 -15.14 -12.37
C ILE A 99 13.42 -16.50 -12.78
N ALA A 100 13.73 -16.71 -14.06
CA ALA A 100 14.37 -17.94 -14.51
C ALA A 100 15.73 -18.16 -13.84
N HIS A 101 16.52 -17.11 -13.67
CA HIS A 101 17.78 -17.16 -12.93
C HIS A 101 17.56 -17.53 -11.45
N CYS A 102 16.59 -16.92 -10.78
CA CYS A 102 16.23 -17.27 -9.39
C CYS A 102 15.87 -18.75 -9.25
N LEU A 103 15.03 -19.27 -10.14
CA LEU A 103 14.57 -20.65 -10.06
C LEU A 103 15.68 -21.63 -10.41
N LYS A 104 16.63 -21.23 -11.27
CA LYS A 104 17.85 -22.00 -11.51
C LYS A 104 18.76 -22.00 -10.29
N GLU A 105 19.02 -20.82 -9.71
CA GLU A 105 19.84 -20.66 -8.50
C GLU A 105 19.28 -21.53 -7.36
N LEU A 106 17.96 -21.60 -7.21
CA LEU A 106 17.28 -22.47 -6.24
C LEU A 106 17.60 -23.96 -6.44
N ASN A 107 17.70 -24.44 -7.68
CA ASN A 107 18.02 -25.85 -7.97
C ASN A 107 19.50 -26.17 -7.74
N ASP A 108 20.37 -25.17 -7.76
CA ASP A 108 21.81 -25.32 -7.58
C ASP A 108 22.23 -25.20 -6.08
N ILE A 109 21.27 -24.98 -5.18
CA ILE A 109 21.51 -24.82 -3.74
C ILE A 109 21.87 -26.16 -3.10
N ILE A 110 22.96 -26.15 -2.34
CA ILE A 110 23.47 -27.30 -1.59
C ILE A 110 23.56 -27.06 -0.08
N THR A 111 23.33 -25.82 0.39
CA THR A 111 23.37 -25.47 1.82
C THR A 111 22.16 -24.64 2.25
N ILE A 112 21.82 -24.73 3.55
CA ILE A 112 20.74 -23.94 4.15
C ILE A 112 21.08 -22.45 4.18
N ASP A 113 22.36 -22.10 4.38
CA ASP A 113 22.79 -20.70 4.40
C ASP A 113 22.60 -20.04 3.03
N ASP A 114 22.91 -20.76 1.94
CA ASP A 114 22.66 -20.29 0.58
C ASP A 114 21.15 -20.13 0.32
N LEU A 115 20.34 -21.10 0.79
CA LEU A 115 18.88 -21.02 0.71
C LEU A 115 18.35 -19.78 1.43
N LEU A 116 18.76 -19.57 2.68
CA LEU A 116 18.38 -18.39 3.46
C LEU A 116 18.79 -17.09 2.76
N GLY A 117 19.98 -17.04 2.18
CA GLY A 117 20.46 -15.88 1.43
C GLY A 117 19.60 -15.59 0.20
N LEU A 118 19.20 -16.62 -0.55
CA LEU A 118 18.28 -16.50 -1.68
C LEU A 118 16.89 -16.04 -1.23
N LEU A 119 16.27 -16.74 -0.26
CA LEU A 119 14.92 -16.46 0.20
C LEU A 119 14.80 -15.06 0.78
N ARG A 120 15.73 -14.62 1.63
CA ARG A 120 15.72 -13.27 2.24
C ARG A 120 15.84 -12.17 1.20
N ARG A 121 16.70 -12.37 0.18
CA ARG A 121 16.89 -11.42 -0.91
C ARG A 121 15.61 -11.24 -1.73
N TRP A 122 14.98 -12.34 -2.16
CA TRP A 122 13.74 -12.26 -2.93
C TRP A 122 12.55 -11.82 -2.10
N ALA A 123 12.43 -12.26 -0.85
CA ALA A 123 11.40 -11.76 0.07
C ALA A 123 11.51 -10.25 0.27
N GLY A 124 12.73 -9.71 0.43
CA GLY A 124 12.96 -8.27 0.54
C GLY A 124 12.51 -7.49 -0.71
N ILE A 125 12.77 -8.03 -1.90
CA ILE A 125 12.34 -7.43 -3.16
C ILE A 125 10.81 -7.39 -3.25
N PHE A 126 10.13 -8.53 -3.02
CA PHE A 126 8.67 -8.61 -3.10
C PHE A 126 7.98 -7.81 -1.99
N GLN A 127 8.56 -7.79 -0.79
CA GLN A 127 8.09 -6.99 0.33
C GLN A 127 8.05 -5.49 0.01
N ASN A 128 8.99 -4.99 -0.80
CA ASN A 128 8.99 -3.59 -1.22
C ASN A 128 7.79 -3.25 -2.13
N CYS A 129 7.23 -4.24 -2.81
CA CYS A 129 6.04 -4.11 -3.66
C CYS A 129 4.79 -4.67 -2.98
N LYS A 130 4.83 -4.94 -1.67
CA LYS A 130 3.75 -5.62 -0.95
C LYS A 130 2.39 -4.98 -1.22
N GLN A 131 2.28 -3.66 -1.21
CA GLN A 131 0.99 -2.97 -1.38
C GLN A 131 0.34 -3.14 -2.76
N TRP A 132 1.08 -3.66 -3.73
CA TRP A 132 0.62 -3.98 -5.08
C TRP A 132 0.36 -5.47 -5.28
N LEU A 133 0.71 -6.31 -4.28
CA LEU A 133 0.44 -7.74 -4.37
C LEU A 133 -1.04 -8.00 -4.07
N PRO A 134 -1.77 -8.67 -4.98
CA PRO A 134 -3.13 -9.13 -4.70
C PRO A 134 -3.11 -10.16 -3.55
N PRO A 135 -4.27 -10.55 -2.99
CA PRO A 135 -4.33 -11.47 -1.85
C PRO A 135 -3.52 -12.78 -2.05
N SER A 136 -3.52 -13.35 -3.25
CA SER A 136 -2.71 -14.53 -3.58
C SER A 136 -1.19 -14.26 -3.54
N GLY A 137 -0.76 -13.06 -3.94
CA GLY A 137 0.62 -12.61 -3.81
C GLY A 137 1.02 -12.36 -2.36
N GLN A 138 0.13 -11.79 -1.55
CA GLN A 138 0.36 -11.64 -0.10
C GLN A 138 0.55 -12.99 0.58
N ALA A 139 -0.30 -13.98 0.24
CA ALA A 139 -0.18 -15.34 0.74
C ALA A 139 1.16 -15.97 0.35
N ALA A 140 1.55 -15.89 -0.94
CA ALA A 140 2.83 -16.41 -1.40
C ALA A 140 4.04 -15.74 -0.71
N LEU A 141 3.96 -14.44 -0.43
CA LEU A 141 5.00 -13.73 0.34
C LEU A 141 5.03 -14.18 1.80
N SER A 142 3.88 -14.43 2.41
CA SER A 142 3.77 -15.00 3.76
C SER A 142 4.40 -16.40 3.82
N ASP A 143 4.13 -17.25 2.83
CA ASP A 143 4.72 -18.58 2.72
C ASP A 143 6.25 -18.50 2.61
N LEU A 144 6.76 -17.53 1.84
CA LEU A 144 8.20 -17.29 1.73
C LEU A 144 8.82 -16.90 3.08
N TYR A 145 8.17 -16.04 3.87
CA TYR A 145 8.62 -15.71 5.22
C TYR A 145 8.52 -16.89 6.21
N SER A 146 7.51 -17.74 6.06
CA SER A 146 7.38 -18.99 6.83
C SER A 146 8.56 -19.92 6.56
N LEU A 147 8.95 -20.09 5.28
CA LEU A 147 10.11 -20.87 4.88
C LEU A 147 11.43 -20.28 5.41
N ILE A 148 11.58 -18.95 5.39
CA ILE A 148 12.73 -18.28 6.02
C ILE A 148 12.78 -18.58 7.52
N GLY A 149 11.62 -18.58 8.18
CA GLY A 149 11.48 -18.93 9.60
C GLY A 149 11.95 -20.36 9.88
N LYS A 150 11.49 -21.33 9.08
CA LYS A 150 11.94 -22.74 9.16
C LYS A 150 13.43 -22.89 8.90
N ALA A 151 13.94 -22.31 7.81
CA ALA A 151 15.35 -22.41 7.42
C ALA A 151 16.30 -21.77 8.44
N SER A 152 15.80 -20.87 9.30
CA SER A 152 16.60 -20.24 10.36
C SER A 152 16.73 -21.11 11.63
N GLN A 153 16.13 -22.31 11.66
CA GLN A 153 16.20 -23.25 12.79
C GLN A 153 17.45 -24.12 12.70
N CYS A 154 17.98 -24.56 13.85
CA CYS A 154 19.23 -25.34 13.93
C CYS A 154 19.12 -26.75 13.30
N ASP A 155 17.92 -27.28 13.21
CA ASP A 155 17.57 -28.62 12.72
C ASP A 155 16.78 -28.58 11.40
N ALA A 156 16.85 -27.46 10.68
CA ALA A 156 16.16 -27.28 9.42
C ALA A 156 16.52 -28.36 8.39
N ASP A 157 15.51 -28.93 7.75
CA ASP A 157 15.67 -29.89 6.65
C ASP A 157 15.75 -29.13 5.32
N LEU A 158 16.90 -29.22 4.65
CA LEU A 158 17.14 -28.54 3.37
C LEU A 158 16.16 -29.01 2.29
N ASP A 159 15.91 -30.32 2.18
CA ASP A 159 15.14 -30.89 1.08
C ASP A 159 13.65 -30.52 1.18
N ASP A 160 13.09 -30.54 2.41
CA ASP A 160 11.72 -30.08 2.68
C ASP A 160 11.53 -28.61 2.27
N ILE A 161 12.46 -27.75 2.67
CA ILE A 161 12.35 -26.30 2.46
C ILE A 161 12.59 -25.96 0.98
N LEU A 162 13.52 -26.63 0.29
CA LEU A 162 13.75 -26.46 -1.14
C LEU A 162 12.49 -26.81 -1.95
N CYS A 163 11.84 -27.93 -1.63
CA CYS A 163 10.59 -28.32 -2.26
C CYS A 163 9.48 -27.27 -2.05
N GLY A 164 9.38 -26.72 -0.83
CA GLY A 164 8.42 -25.68 -0.48
C GLY A 164 8.72 -24.29 -1.08
N ALA A 165 9.96 -23.98 -1.44
CA ALA A 165 10.37 -22.64 -1.90
C ALA A 165 9.97 -22.31 -3.35
N ASN A 166 9.87 -23.32 -4.21
CA ASN A 166 9.60 -23.09 -5.63
C ASN A 166 8.22 -22.46 -5.89
N PRO A 167 7.09 -22.99 -5.34
CA PRO A 167 5.77 -22.42 -5.59
C PRO A 167 5.62 -20.93 -5.24
N PRO A 168 6.01 -20.44 -4.04
CA PRO A 168 5.85 -19.02 -3.71
C PRO A 168 6.76 -18.10 -4.54
N LEU A 169 8.02 -18.49 -4.78
CA LEU A 169 8.95 -17.73 -5.63
C LEU A 169 8.42 -17.59 -7.06
N ARG A 170 7.93 -18.70 -7.62
CA ARG A 170 7.36 -18.72 -8.97
C ARG A 170 6.09 -17.88 -9.02
N SER A 171 5.18 -18.03 -8.07
CA SER A 171 3.93 -17.25 -8.01
C SER A 171 4.20 -15.74 -7.97
N LEU A 172 5.08 -15.29 -7.07
CA LEU A 172 5.46 -13.89 -6.94
C LEU A 172 6.18 -13.36 -8.19
N GLY A 173 7.06 -14.16 -8.78
CA GLY A 173 7.74 -13.82 -10.03
C GLY A 173 6.77 -13.63 -11.20
N HIS A 174 5.82 -14.56 -11.38
CA HIS A 174 4.79 -14.45 -12.42
C HIS A 174 3.89 -13.23 -12.23
N LEU A 175 3.49 -12.92 -11.00
CA LEU A 175 2.71 -11.71 -10.71
C LEU A 175 3.48 -10.45 -11.11
N TYR A 176 4.78 -10.41 -10.84
CA TYR A 176 5.60 -9.26 -11.19
C TYR A 176 5.76 -9.10 -12.70
N VAL A 177 6.12 -10.19 -13.39
CA VAL A 177 6.35 -10.18 -14.85
C VAL A 177 5.09 -9.83 -15.63
N ARG A 178 3.93 -10.33 -15.20
CA ARG A 178 2.63 -10.02 -15.83
C ARG A 178 2.18 -8.58 -15.62
N GLY A 179 2.85 -7.85 -14.73
CA GLY A 179 2.50 -6.49 -14.34
C GLY A 179 1.69 -6.48 -13.04
N LEU A 180 2.17 -5.66 -12.10
CA LEU A 180 1.44 -5.36 -10.88
C LEU A 180 0.27 -4.42 -11.18
N PRO A 181 -0.85 -4.53 -10.45
CA PRO A 181 -1.98 -3.63 -10.61
C PRO A 181 -1.56 -2.18 -10.36
N SER A 182 -2.06 -1.22 -11.13
CA SER A 182 -1.88 0.19 -10.80
C SER A 182 -2.70 0.54 -9.56
N LEU A 183 -2.11 1.30 -8.64
CA LEU A 183 -2.84 1.88 -7.50
C LEU A 183 -3.16 3.33 -7.80
N TYR A 184 -4.37 3.77 -7.47
CA TYR A 184 -4.87 5.07 -7.87
C TYR A 184 -5.14 5.98 -6.67
N LEU A 185 -4.63 7.21 -6.72
CA LEU A 185 -4.87 8.23 -5.70
C LEU A 185 -5.61 9.43 -6.31
N PHE A 186 -6.92 9.50 -6.06
CA PHE A 186 -7.82 10.51 -6.64
C PHE A 186 -8.48 11.37 -5.57
N ARG A 187 -7.67 12.06 -4.76
CA ARG A 187 -8.16 12.86 -3.62
C ARG A 187 -9.23 13.90 -3.97
N PRO A 188 -9.11 14.70 -5.05
CA PRO A 188 -10.09 15.75 -5.34
C PRO A 188 -11.46 15.24 -5.78
N TRP A 189 -11.52 14.05 -6.39
CA TRP A 189 -12.75 13.46 -6.92
C TRP A 189 -13.26 12.29 -6.07
N ALA A 190 -12.57 11.95 -4.99
CA ALA A 190 -12.96 10.89 -4.07
C ALA A 190 -14.24 11.29 -3.31
N VAL A 191 -15.28 10.48 -3.50
CA VAL A 191 -16.54 10.58 -2.76
C VAL A 191 -16.49 9.69 -1.52
N ALA A 192 -15.97 8.48 -1.71
CA ALA A 192 -15.91 7.47 -0.66
C ALA A 192 -14.71 6.53 -0.85
N THR A 193 -14.41 5.74 0.18
CA THR A 193 -13.49 4.61 0.12
C THR A 193 -14.20 3.38 0.67
N LEU A 194 -14.22 2.28 -0.10
CA LEU A 194 -14.69 0.97 0.32
C LEU A 194 -13.52 0.15 0.84
N LEU A 195 -13.67 -0.45 2.02
CA LEU A 195 -12.73 -1.37 2.62
C LEU A 195 -13.31 -2.77 2.51
N VAL A 196 -12.76 -3.58 1.62
CA VAL A 196 -13.12 -5.00 1.52
C VAL A 196 -12.03 -5.77 2.25
N THR A 197 -12.37 -6.42 3.35
CA THR A 197 -11.42 -7.17 4.17
C THR A 197 -11.93 -8.56 4.45
N ASP A 198 -11.00 -9.51 4.52
CA ASP A 198 -11.28 -10.87 4.94
C ASP A 198 -10.22 -11.32 5.96
N ALA A 199 -10.61 -12.23 6.86
CA ALA A 199 -9.77 -12.71 7.94
C ALA A 199 -10.08 -14.16 8.29
N ASN A 200 -9.03 -14.97 8.40
CA ASN A 200 -9.09 -16.31 8.96
C ASN A 200 -8.40 -16.34 10.34
N ILE A 201 -8.17 -17.53 10.89
CA ILE A 201 -7.58 -17.68 12.23
C ILE A 201 -6.13 -17.13 12.32
N ASP A 202 -5.38 -17.17 11.22
CA ASP A 202 -3.96 -16.86 11.20
C ASP A 202 -3.67 -15.48 10.60
N ASN A 203 -4.43 -15.09 9.59
CA ASN A 203 -4.11 -14.00 8.69
C ASN A 203 -5.34 -13.18 8.31
N TRP A 204 -5.08 -11.98 7.80
CA TRP A 204 -6.08 -11.09 7.23
C TRP A 204 -5.53 -10.43 5.97
N ALA A 205 -6.43 -10.04 5.08
CA ALA A 205 -6.13 -9.30 3.87
C ALA A 205 -7.23 -8.28 3.62
N GLY A 206 -6.93 -7.26 2.82
CA GLY A 206 -7.93 -6.33 2.36
C GLY A 206 -7.50 -5.54 1.13
N VAL A 207 -8.48 -4.86 0.57
CA VAL A 207 -8.32 -3.89 -0.51
C VAL A 207 -9.12 -2.64 -0.17
N ALA A 208 -8.51 -1.48 -0.42
CA ALA A 208 -9.20 -0.21 -0.45
C ALA A 208 -9.58 0.11 -1.89
N LEU A 209 -10.85 0.35 -2.15
CA LEU A 209 -11.33 0.86 -3.43
C LEU A 209 -11.82 2.29 -3.23
N THR A 210 -11.22 3.24 -3.95
CA THR A 210 -11.71 4.63 -3.94
C THR A 210 -12.85 4.74 -4.94
N VAL A 211 -13.99 5.24 -4.47
CA VAL A 211 -15.14 5.62 -5.29
C VAL A 211 -14.94 7.08 -5.68
N ILE A 212 -14.80 7.32 -6.98
CA ILE A 212 -14.59 8.65 -7.54
C ILE A 212 -15.74 9.04 -8.46
N GLN A 213 -16.01 10.33 -8.53
CA GLN A 213 -16.95 10.89 -9.48
C GLN A 213 -16.24 11.93 -10.34
N VAL A 214 -16.06 11.60 -11.61
CA VAL A 214 -15.24 12.36 -12.57
C VAL A 214 -16.06 12.77 -13.79
N PRO A 215 -15.66 13.82 -14.54
CA PRO A 215 -16.32 14.19 -15.80
C PRO A 215 -16.40 13.01 -16.78
N SER A 216 -17.45 12.94 -17.60
CA SER A 216 -17.65 11.82 -18.55
C SER A 216 -16.54 11.71 -19.61
N ASP A 217 -15.86 12.80 -19.94
CA ASP A 217 -14.73 12.83 -20.87
C ASP A 217 -13.38 12.48 -20.20
N PHE A 218 -13.35 12.31 -18.88
CA PHE A 218 -12.12 12.06 -18.12
C PHE A 218 -11.37 10.80 -18.59
N LEU A 219 -12.06 9.69 -18.83
CA LEU A 219 -11.44 8.46 -19.31
C LEU A 219 -10.83 8.60 -20.71
N ASN A 220 -11.45 9.41 -21.59
CA ASN A 220 -10.90 9.66 -22.93
C ASN A 220 -9.60 10.49 -22.87
N ASN A 221 -9.44 11.27 -21.80
CA ASN A 221 -8.33 12.18 -21.61
C ASN A 221 -7.28 11.64 -20.61
N SER A 222 -7.49 10.44 -20.05
CA SER A 222 -6.60 9.86 -19.04
C SER A 222 -5.98 8.56 -19.54
N ASN A 223 -4.71 8.33 -19.20
CA ASN A 223 -3.99 7.07 -19.48
C ASN A 223 -4.39 5.95 -18.50
N ILE A 224 -5.64 5.93 -18.05
CA ILE A 224 -6.12 4.86 -17.17
C ILE A 224 -6.47 3.70 -18.09
N PRO A 225 -5.84 2.51 -17.93
CA PRO A 225 -6.25 1.32 -18.67
C PRO A 225 -7.76 1.11 -18.54
N ASN A 226 -8.41 0.46 -19.51
CA ASN A 226 -9.85 0.13 -19.50
C ASN A 226 -10.23 -0.84 -18.35
N PHE A 227 -10.01 -0.43 -17.11
CA PHE A 227 -10.32 -1.14 -15.87
C PHE A 227 -11.78 -0.93 -15.47
N GLY A 228 -12.44 0.10 -16.03
CA GLY A 228 -13.81 0.49 -15.69
C GLY A 228 -14.80 -0.67 -15.79
N ALA A 229 -14.72 -1.46 -16.87
CA ALA A 229 -15.68 -2.56 -17.12
C ALA A 229 -15.62 -3.71 -16.10
N HIS A 230 -14.58 -3.79 -15.26
CA HIS A 230 -14.42 -4.89 -14.29
C HIS A 230 -15.02 -4.59 -12.91
N PHE A 231 -15.50 -3.36 -12.68
CA PHE A 231 -16.09 -2.93 -11.40
C PHE A 231 -17.47 -2.29 -11.56
N ASP A 232 -18.16 -2.55 -12.68
CA ASP A 232 -19.52 -2.04 -12.93
C ASP A 232 -20.49 -2.51 -11.83
N ASP A 233 -20.40 -3.78 -11.41
CA ASP A 233 -21.21 -4.33 -10.30
C ASP A 233 -21.02 -3.55 -8.98
N LEU A 234 -19.79 -3.13 -8.68
CA LEU A 234 -19.51 -2.32 -7.49
C LEU A 234 -20.02 -0.90 -7.63
N THR A 235 -20.01 -0.35 -8.84
CA THR A 235 -20.56 0.98 -9.14
C THR A 235 -22.08 0.98 -8.92
N ASP A 236 -22.76 -0.05 -9.41
CA ASP A 236 -24.19 -0.25 -9.19
C ASP A 236 -24.52 -0.42 -7.70
N LEU A 237 -23.72 -1.22 -6.97
CA LEU A 237 -23.86 -1.37 -5.53
C LEU A 237 -23.71 -0.02 -4.80
N CYS A 238 -22.75 0.81 -5.20
CA CYS A 238 -22.54 2.13 -4.60
C CYS A 238 -23.74 3.07 -4.81
N LEU A 239 -24.42 2.97 -5.96
CA LEU A 239 -25.63 3.73 -6.25
C LEU A 239 -26.83 3.22 -5.44
N GLN A 240 -27.02 1.89 -5.39
CA GLN A 240 -28.13 1.24 -4.67
C GLN A 240 -28.07 1.51 -3.16
N GLU A 241 -26.88 1.44 -2.57
CA GLU A 241 -26.65 1.68 -1.14
C GLU A 241 -26.54 3.18 -0.80
N GLY A 242 -26.69 4.08 -1.79
CA GLY A 242 -26.63 5.52 -1.57
C GLY A 242 -25.27 6.03 -1.10
N ILE A 243 -24.19 5.31 -1.42
CA ILE A 243 -22.79 5.71 -1.12
C ILE A 243 -22.41 6.93 -1.96
N VAL A 244 -22.88 6.96 -3.21
CA VAL A 244 -22.65 8.03 -4.18
C VAL A 244 -23.95 8.37 -4.88
N THR A 245 -24.15 9.66 -5.17
CA THR A 245 -25.27 10.12 -6.00
C THR A 245 -24.75 10.46 -7.39
N ALA A 246 -25.37 9.90 -8.42
CA ALA A 246 -25.04 10.22 -9.80
C ALA A 246 -25.23 11.74 -10.06
N ARG A 247 -24.29 12.32 -10.81
CA ARG A 247 -24.34 13.72 -11.23
C ARG A 247 -24.34 13.75 -12.76
N ASP A 248 -25.14 14.63 -13.32
CA ASP A 248 -25.18 14.82 -14.78
C ASP A 248 -23.80 15.20 -15.32
N GLY A 249 -23.43 14.60 -16.46
CA GLY A 249 -22.13 14.80 -17.10
C GLY A 249 -20.93 14.22 -16.35
N HIS A 250 -21.17 13.38 -15.33
CA HIS A 250 -20.13 12.68 -14.60
C HIS A 250 -20.34 11.17 -14.65
N GLN A 251 -19.24 10.44 -14.55
CA GLN A 251 -19.20 8.98 -14.39
C GLN A 251 -18.63 8.63 -13.01
N ILE A 252 -19.06 7.50 -12.49
CA ILE A 252 -18.58 6.94 -11.22
C ILE A 252 -17.61 5.82 -11.55
N LEU A 253 -16.46 5.80 -10.87
CA LEU A 253 -15.47 4.74 -11.02
C LEU A 253 -15.06 4.23 -9.64
N CYS A 254 -14.85 2.92 -9.54
CA CYS A 254 -14.29 2.25 -8.37
C CYS A 254 -12.89 1.76 -8.73
N LEU A 255 -11.86 2.32 -8.10
CA LEU A 255 -10.46 2.04 -8.44
C LEU A 255 -9.67 1.58 -7.21
N PRO A 256 -8.74 0.61 -7.37
CA PRO A 256 -7.92 0.14 -6.26
C PRO A 256 -6.94 1.23 -5.82
N ALA A 257 -6.97 1.55 -4.52
CA ALA A 257 -6.06 2.52 -3.92
C ALA A 257 -4.91 1.84 -3.17
N VAL A 258 -5.16 0.69 -2.55
CA VAL A 258 -4.12 -0.11 -1.86
C VAL A 258 -4.59 -1.54 -1.59
N PHE A 259 -3.66 -2.50 -1.68
CA PHE A 259 -3.80 -3.83 -1.10
C PHE A 259 -2.95 -3.91 0.17
N ASP A 260 -3.46 -4.54 1.22
CA ASP A 260 -2.68 -4.78 2.43
C ASP A 260 -3.16 -6.07 3.10
N GLY A 261 -2.35 -6.57 4.02
CA GLY A 261 -2.66 -7.75 4.79
C GLY A 261 -1.60 -8.02 5.83
N GLY A 262 -1.80 -9.08 6.59
CA GLY A 262 -0.80 -9.51 7.53
C GLY A 262 -1.25 -10.70 8.35
N SER A 263 -0.36 -11.09 9.26
CA SER A 263 -0.64 -12.14 10.21
C SER A 263 -1.07 -11.56 11.55
N PHE A 264 -2.00 -12.25 12.20
CA PHE A 264 -2.33 -12.03 13.61
C PHE A 264 -1.21 -12.51 14.54
N HIS A 265 -0.31 -13.39 14.08
CA HIS A 265 0.82 -13.93 14.85
C HIS A 265 1.96 -12.94 15.08
N SER A 266 1.99 -11.81 14.36
CA SER A 266 3.11 -10.87 14.41
C SER A 266 3.18 -10.16 15.76
N ASN A 267 4.37 -10.04 16.33
CA ASN A 267 4.62 -9.18 17.51
C ASN A 267 4.24 -7.69 17.27
N SER A 268 4.04 -7.30 16.01
CA SER A 268 3.52 -5.98 15.62
C SER A 268 1.99 -5.84 15.76
N PHE A 269 1.29 -6.93 16.09
CA PHE A 269 -0.12 -6.96 16.46
C PHE A 269 -0.20 -7.10 17.99
N PRO A 270 -0.46 -6.02 18.75
CA PRO A 270 -0.63 -6.14 20.19
C PRO A 270 -1.87 -7.01 20.49
N GLY A 271 -1.69 -8.17 21.10
CA GLY A 271 -2.80 -9.11 21.39
C GLY A 271 -2.96 -10.26 20.40
N SER A 272 -1.87 -10.70 19.76
CA SER A 272 -1.84 -11.82 18.79
C SER A 272 -2.52 -13.08 19.32
N SER A 273 -2.32 -13.39 20.60
CA SER A 273 -2.98 -14.50 21.30
C SER A 273 -4.50 -14.33 21.48
N LEU A 274 -5.00 -13.09 21.50
CA LEU A 274 -6.42 -12.78 21.65
C LEU A 274 -7.17 -13.01 20.33
N ALA A 275 -6.65 -12.54 19.20
CA ALA A 275 -7.33 -12.68 17.90
C ALA A 275 -7.53 -14.16 17.49
N MET A 276 -6.56 -15.01 17.81
CA MET A 276 -6.60 -16.45 17.53
C MET A 276 -7.68 -17.20 18.32
N THR A 277 -7.99 -16.74 19.54
CA THR A 277 -8.92 -17.43 20.45
C THR A 277 -10.35 -16.89 20.40
N ARG A 278 -10.57 -15.79 19.68
CA ARG A 278 -11.87 -15.12 19.55
C ARG A 278 -12.66 -15.63 18.34
N SER A 279 -13.88 -15.13 18.16
CA SER A 279 -14.77 -15.52 17.06
C SER A 279 -14.29 -15.01 15.69
N SER A 280 -14.84 -15.56 14.61
CA SER A 280 -14.62 -15.04 13.25
C SER A 280 -15.03 -13.57 13.13
N THR A 281 -16.19 -13.19 13.67
CA THR A 281 -16.67 -11.80 13.70
C THR A 281 -15.68 -10.85 14.37
N PHE A 282 -15.02 -11.28 15.46
CA PHE A 282 -13.97 -10.48 16.09
C PHE A 282 -12.81 -10.23 15.12
N ARG A 283 -12.33 -11.28 14.44
CA ARG A 283 -11.17 -11.20 13.54
C ARG A 283 -11.45 -10.36 12.30
N GLU A 284 -12.64 -10.47 11.72
CA GLU A 284 -13.05 -9.65 10.57
C GLU A 284 -13.08 -8.16 10.96
N ARG A 285 -13.68 -7.81 12.11
CA ARG A 285 -13.66 -6.43 12.59
C ARG A 285 -12.26 -5.95 12.92
N ALA A 286 -11.42 -6.80 13.53
CA ALA A 286 -10.03 -6.47 13.80
C ALA A 286 -9.24 -6.23 12.49
N ALA A 287 -9.50 -7.01 11.45
CA ALA A 287 -8.92 -6.81 10.12
C ALA A 287 -9.34 -5.48 9.50
N GLN A 288 -10.62 -5.08 9.59
CA GLN A 288 -11.09 -3.77 9.15
C GLN A 288 -10.37 -2.62 9.87
N ILE A 289 -10.28 -2.69 11.20
CA ILE A 289 -9.60 -1.70 12.04
C ILE A 289 -8.12 -1.58 11.65
N LEU A 290 -7.43 -2.72 11.54
CA LEU A 290 -6.03 -2.79 11.16
C LEU A 290 -5.77 -2.21 9.78
N PHE A 291 -6.54 -2.67 8.80
CA PHE A 291 -6.43 -2.25 7.41
C PHE A 291 -6.60 -0.74 7.32
N ALA A 292 -7.67 -0.20 7.93
CA ALA A 292 -7.96 1.22 7.86
C ALA A 292 -6.92 2.08 8.58
N ASN A 293 -6.40 1.63 9.73
CA ASN A 293 -5.37 2.37 10.43
C ASN A 293 -4.05 2.43 9.64
N ARG A 294 -3.57 1.27 9.17
CA ARG A 294 -2.31 1.18 8.40
C ARG A 294 -2.35 2.02 7.14
N ASN A 295 -3.53 2.16 6.55
CA ASN A 295 -3.74 2.85 5.28
C ASN A 295 -4.48 4.18 5.42
N SER A 296 -4.58 4.73 6.64
CA SER A 296 -5.29 5.99 6.92
C SER A 296 -4.83 7.17 6.06
N GLY A 297 -3.54 7.21 5.72
CA GLY A 297 -2.94 8.20 4.82
C GLY A 297 -3.34 8.06 3.34
N ILE A 298 -4.08 7.02 2.96
CA ILE A 298 -4.58 6.76 1.59
C ILE A 298 -6.10 6.95 1.53
N LEU A 299 -6.83 6.70 2.62
CA LEU A 299 -8.28 6.80 2.66
C LEU A 299 -8.76 8.23 2.36
N ALA A 300 -9.83 8.34 1.56
CA ALA A 300 -10.42 9.60 1.14
C ALA A 300 -11.96 9.53 1.06
N GLY A 301 -12.61 10.67 1.32
CA GLY A 301 -14.07 10.74 1.40
C GLY A 301 -14.63 9.97 2.61
N SER A 302 -15.90 9.60 2.53
CA SER A 302 -16.55 8.75 3.53
C SER A 302 -16.03 7.31 3.43
N VAL A 303 -15.69 6.68 4.56
CA VAL A 303 -15.10 5.33 4.56
C VAL A 303 -16.14 4.28 4.95
N TYR A 304 -16.25 3.24 4.14
CA TYR A 304 -17.23 2.16 4.31
C TYR A 304 -16.55 0.79 4.41
N GLY A 305 -16.89 0.00 5.42
CA GLY A 305 -16.50 -1.41 5.50
C GLY A 305 -17.49 -2.29 4.74
N VAL A 306 -16.99 -3.15 3.85
CA VAL A 306 -17.76 -4.16 3.11
C VAL A 306 -17.44 -5.53 3.70
N THR A 307 -18.48 -6.24 4.10
CA THR A 307 -18.38 -7.49 4.87
C THR A 307 -19.59 -8.37 4.57
N ASP A 308 -19.35 -9.67 4.47
CA ASP A 308 -20.34 -10.72 4.27
C ASP A 308 -20.90 -11.28 5.59
N ASN A 309 -20.42 -10.79 6.73
CA ASN A 309 -20.84 -11.24 8.05
C ASN A 309 -21.76 -10.23 8.72
N ALA A 310 -23.06 -10.51 8.78
CA ALA A 310 -24.04 -9.59 9.36
C ALA A 310 -23.78 -9.25 10.84
N ASN A 311 -22.98 -10.04 11.56
CA ASN A 311 -22.64 -9.71 12.93
C ASN A 311 -21.56 -8.63 13.03
N THR A 312 -20.76 -8.38 11.99
CA THR A 312 -19.74 -7.33 12.04
C THR A 312 -20.39 -5.94 12.10
N THR A 313 -21.57 -5.76 11.51
CA THR A 313 -22.33 -4.50 11.46
C THR A 313 -23.08 -4.13 12.75
N LYS A 314 -23.24 -5.08 13.68
CA LYS A 314 -23.89 -4.84 14.97
C LYS A 314 -23.03 -3.96 15.88
N GLU A 315 -23.64 -3.35 16.90
CA GLU A 315 -22.88 -2.61 17.90
C GLU A 315 -21.85 -3.51 18.60
N TRP A 316 -20.61 -3.02 18.75
CA TRP A 316 -19.53 -3.77 19.39
C TRP A 316 -19.36 -3.34 20.85
N GLN A 317 -20.18 -3.92 21.73
CA GLN A 317 -20.23 -3.53 23.14
C GLN A 317 -18.91 -3.74 23.90
N SER A 318 -18.14 -4.78 23.57
CA SER A 318 -16.85 -5.06 24.20
C SER A 318 -15.64 -4.39 23.52
N ALA A 319 -15.84 -3.59 22.46
CA ALA A 319 -14.73 -3.03 21.69
C ALA A 319 -13.81 -2.18 22.57
N VAL A 320 -14.40 -1.37 23.44
CA VAL A 320 -13.67 -0.53 24.39
C VAL A 320 -12.79 -1.40 25.28
N THR A 321 -13.33 -2.46 25.90
CA THR A 321 -12.51 -3.38 26.72
C THR A 321 -11.49 -4.19 25.94
N ASP A 322 -11.79 -4.57 24.69
CA ASP A 322 -10.91 -5.38 23.85
C ASP A 322 -9.76 -4.54 23.23
N PHE A 323 -9.93 -3.21 23.12
CA PHE A 323 -8.97 -2.30 22.47
C PHE A 323 -8.45 -1.13 23.34
N CYS A 324 -8.93 -0.90 24.57
CA CYS A 324 -8.49 0.20 25.45
C CYS A 324 -7.14 -0.04 26.14
N GLY A 325 -6.10 0.03 25.32
CA GLY A 325 -4.71 0.22 25.73
C GLY A 325 -3.87 0.62 24.51
N ALA A 326 -3.41 -0.38 23.76
CA ALA A 326 -2.59 -0.17 22.56
C ALA A 326 -3.39 0.15 21.28
N TRP A 327 -4.73 0.03 21.30
CA TRP A 327 -5.58 0.06 20.11
C TRP A 327 -6.63 1.17 20.11
N HIS A 328 -6.62 2.06 21.10
CA HIS A 328 -7.62 3.12 21.23
C HIS A 328 -7.67 4.04 19.99
N SER A 329 -6.51 4.45 19.48
CA SER A 329 -6.41 5.24 18.24
C SER A 329 -6.96 4.49 17.02
N LEU A 330 -6.82 3.16 16.99
CA LEU A 330 -7.31 2.30 15.91
C LEU A 330 -8.84 2.24 15.92
N TYR A 331 -9.43 2.09 17.10
CA TYR A 331 -10.88 2.04 17.27
C TYR A 331 -11.57 3.40 17.06
N SER A 332 -10.94 4.50 17.49
CA SER A 332 -11.47 5.85 17.21
C SER A 332 -11.60 6.13 15.71
N ASN A 333 -10.64 5.64 14.91
CA ASN A 333 -10.72 5.72 13.45
C ASN A 333 -11.86 4.82 12.89
N TYR A 334 -12.08 3.65 13.49
CA TYR A 334 -13.16 2.73 13.13
C TYR A 334 -14.57 3.25 13.36
N ILE A 335 -14.83 3.93 14.48
CA ILE A 335 -16.15 4.53 14.75
C ILE A 335 -16.54 5.56 13.67
N SER A 336 -15.55 6.15 13.00
CA SER A 336 -15.80 7.08 11.89
C SER A 336 -16.21 6.40 10.58
N MET A 337 -16.14 5.06 10.50
CA MET A 337 -16.54 4.27 9.34
C MET A 337 -18.00 3.82 9.41
N ARG A 338 -18.64 3.72 8.25
CA ARG A 338 -19.97 3.10 8.12
C ARG A 338 -19.83 1.65 7.63
N LEU A 339 -20.63 0.73 8.14
CA LEU A 339 -20.57 -0.67 7.73
C LEU A 339 -21.73 -0.99 6.78
N LEU A 340 -21.41 -1.65 5.67
CA LEU A 340 -22.37 -2.08 4.66
C LEU A 340 -22.47 -3.59 4.65
N TYR A 341 -23.69 -4.09 4.51
CA TYR A 341 -23.99 -5.51 4.35
C TYR A 341 -24.69 -5.70 3.00
N PRO A 342 -24.03 -6.34 2.01
CA PRO A 342 -24.67 -6.68 0.74
C PRO A 342 -25.85 -7.61 1.03
N ARG A 343 -27.05 -7.26 0.55
CA ARG A 343 -28.27 -8.06 0.75
C ARG A 343 -28.36 -9.26 -0.17
#